data_AF-A0A0D0CPP0-F1
#
_entry.id   AF-A0A0D0CPP0-F1
#
_cell.length_a   1.000
_cell.length_b   1.000
_cell.length_c   1.000
_cell.angle_alpha   90.00
_cell.angle_beta   90.00
_cell.angle_gamma   90.00
#
_symmetry.space_group_name_H-M   'P 1'
#
loop_
_entity.id
_entity.type
_entity.pdbx_description
1 polymer ?
#
loop_
_entity_poly.entity_id
_entity_poly.type
_entity_poly.pdbx_seq_one_letter_code
_entity_poly.pdbx_strand_id
1 'polypeptide(L)'
;KKRNTKDLLTIFSDRITIKFVSTDGKVETKVGQWCTVCKEDEVFVAKNGKCKAFYLGGNSSCHQHICVQYDLYQERSVKQQIVENNHAVPLDIQEERQAVKQKGKGPQQTSLEGLFFSVPARIHFHKKMC
;
A
#
# COMPACT_ATOMS: atom_id res chain seq x y z
N LYS A 1 -0.46 5.06 -14.02
CA LYS A 1 -0.13 3.84 -13.24
C LYS A 1 -1.40 3.01 -13.09
N LYS A 2 -1.46 1.81 -13.69
CA LYS A 2 -2.59 0.89 -13.51
C LYS A 2 -2.55 0.39 -12.06
N ARG A 3 -3.60 0.62 -11.27
CA ARG A 3 -3.68 0.08 -9.91
C ARG A 3 -3.67 -1.45 -10.03
N ASN A 4 -2.67 -2.08 -9.45
CA ASN A 4 -2.66 -3.54 -9.31
C ASN A 4 -3.79 -3.88 -8.33
N THR A 5 -4.70 -4.76 -8.73
CA THR A 5 -5.83 -5.22 -7.89
C THR A 5 -5.63 -6.66 -7.43
N LYS A 6 -4.49 -7.27 -7.72
CA LYS A 6 -4.15 -8.62 -7.26
C LYS A 6 -3.95 -8.66 -5.75
N ASP A 7 -3.53 -7.55 -5.17
CA ASP A 7 -3.43 -7.38 -3.71
C ASP A 7 -4.80 -7.55 -3.04
N LEU A 8 -5.89 -7.06 -3.64
CA LEU A 8 -7.24 -7.28 -3.11
C LEU A 8 -7.57 -8.77 -3.03
N LEU A 9 -7.14 -9.56 -4.01
CA LEU A 9 -7.40 -11.00 -4.06
C LEU A 9 -6.63 -11.81 -3.00
N THR A 10 -5.74 -11.18 -2.23
CA THR A 10 -5.10 -11.85 -1.09
C THR A 10 -6.07 -12.07 0.08
N ILE A 11 -7.02 -11.15 0.27
CA ILE A 11 -8.00 -11.19 1.38
C ILE A 11 -9.41 -11.37 0.84
N PHE A 12 -9.73 -10.71 -0.26
CA PHE A 12 -11.04 -10.77 -0.90
C PHE A 12 -11.10 -11.86 -1.97
N SER A 13 -12.31 -12.40 -2.16
CA SER A 13 -12.61 -13.21 -3.33
C SER A 13 -12.66 -12.36 -4.60
N ASP A 14 -12.74 -13.04 -5.74
CA ASP A 14 -13.19 -12.40 -6.98
C ASP A 14 -14.57 -11.74 -6.78
N ARG A 15 -14.82 -10.75 -7.63
CA ARG A 15 -16.10 -10.03 -7.64
C ARG A 15 -17.18 -10.94 -8.18
N ILE A 16 -18.22 -11.14 -7.39
CA ILE A 16 -19.31 -12.06 -7.69
C ILE A 16 -20.67 -11.38 -7.50
N THR A 17 -21.68 -11.94 -8.16
CA THR A 17 -23.08 -11.54 -8.02
C THR A 17 -23.81 -12.54 -7.15
N ILE A 18 -24.44 -12.06 -6.07
CA ILE A 18 -25.17 -12.89 -5.11
C ILE A 18 -26.61 -12.40 -5.01
N LYS A 19 -27.54 -13.34 -4.91
CA LYS A 19 -28.93 -13.07 -4.57
C LYS A 19 -29.13 -13.27 -3.07
N PHE A 20 -29.49 -12.22 -2.38
CA PHE A 20 -29.92 -12.26 -0.97
C PHE A 20 -31.44 -12.38 -0.94
N VAL A 21 -31.94 -13.39 -0.24
CA VAL A 21 -33.38 -13.59 -0.02
C VAL A 21 -33.68 -13.14 1.40
N SER A 22 -34.51 -12.13 1.55
CA SER A 22 -35.01 -11.69 2.85
C SER A 22 -36.09 -12.64 3.37
N THR A 23 -36.36 -12.60 4.68
CA THR A 23 -37.45 -13.35 5.33
C THR A 23 -38.82 -13.10 4.69
N ASP A 24 -39.01 -11.90 4.16
CA ASP A 24 -40.26 -11.48 3.51
C ASP A 24 -40.40 -12.01 2.06
N GLY A 25 -39.47 -12.86 1.61
CA GLY A 25 -39.43 -13.41 0.25
C GLY A 25 -38.86 -12.46 -0.80
N LYS A 26 -38.53 -11.21 -0.45
CA LYS A 26 -37.89 -10.25 -1.35
C LYS A 26 -36.48 -10.73 -1.73
N VAL A 27 -36.19 -10.75 -3.03
CA VAL A 27 -34.87 -11.12 -3.56
C VAL A 27 -34.12 -9.86 -3.99
N GLU A 28 -32.96 -9.62 -3.39
CA GLU A 28 -32.05 -8.54 -3.78
C GLU A 28 -30.79 -9.12 -4.42
N THR A 29 -30.48 -8.67 -5.64
CA THR A 29 -29.23 -9.06 -6.32
C THR A 29 -28.17 -8.00 -6.07
N LYS A 30 -27.00 -8.40 -5.56
CA LYS A 30 -25.89 -7.49 -5.27
C LYS A 30 -24.59 -8.02 -5.87
N VAL A 31 -23.74 -7.09 -6.32
CA VAL A 31 -22.42 -7.40 -6.86
C VAL A 31 -21.37 -6.89 -5.89
N GLY A 32 -20.46 -7.76 -5.47
CA GLY A 32 -19.49 -7.46 -4.42
C GLY A 32 -18.43 -8.55 -4.28
N GLN A 33 -17.68 -8.51 -3.19
CA GLN A 33 -16.61 -9.46 -2.89
C GLN A 33 -16.77 -10.00 -1.47
N TRP A 34 -16.39 -11.25 -1.26
CA TRP A 34 -16.29 -11.82 0.09
C TRP A 34 -14.94 -11.47 0.69
N CYS A 35 -14.91 -10.94 1.91
CA CYS A 35 -13.70 -11.09 2.72
C CYS A 35 -13.62 -12.55 3.19
N THR A 36 -12.60 -13.27 2.74
CA THR A 36 -12.43 -14.70 3.06
C THR A 36 -12.25 -14.91 4.56
N VAL A 37 -11.46 -14.06 5.20
CA VAL A 37 -11.19 -14.10 6.65
C VAL A 37 -12.47 -13.90 7.46
N CYS A 38 -13.24 -12.83 7.21
CA CYS A 38 -14.47 -12.56 7.97
C CYS A 38 -15.59 -13.56 7.66
N LYS A 39 -15.57 -14.20 6.49
CA LYS A 39 -16.57 -15.20 6.11
C LYS A 39 -16.31 -16.54 6.81
N GLU A 40 -15.05 -16.87 7.03
CA GLU A 40 -14.61 -18.13 7.66
C GLU A 40 -14.55 -18.03 9.19
N ASP A 41 -14.46 -16.83 9.75
CA ASP A 41 -14.57 -16.59 11.19
C ASP A 41 -16.00 -16.83 11.70
N GLU A 42 -16.20 -17.99 12.33
CA GLU A 42 -17.49 -18.40 12.90
C GLU A 42 -18.00 -17.45 13.98
N VAL A 43 -17.11 -16.86 14.79
CA VAL A 43 -17.49 -15.92 15.85
C VAL A 43 -18.00 -14.62 15.23
N PHE A 44 -17.30 -14.12 14.21
CA PHE A 44 -17.73 -12.96 13.45
C PHE A 44 -19.08 -13.20 12.77
N VAL A 45 -19.23 -14.36 12.11
CA VAL A 45 -20.47 -14.73 11.40
C VAL A 45 -21.63 -14.93 12.36
N ALA A 46 -21.43 -15.54 13.53
CA ALA A 46 -22.47 -15.71 14.53
C ALA A 46 -22.94 -14.35 15.08
N LYS A 47 -22.02 -13.41 15.30
CA LYS A 47 -22.33 -12.08 15.83
C LYS A 47 -22.98 -11.14 14.81
N ASN A 48 -22.47 -11.13 13.58
CA ASN A 48 -22.79 -10.10 12.58
C ASN A 48 -23.57 -10.62 11.38
N GLY A 49 -23.61 -11.94 11.19
CA GLY A 49 -24.15 -12.61 10.01
C GLY A 49 -23.21 -12.60 8.82
N LYS A 50 -23.37 -13.59 7.93
CA LYS A 50 -22.54 -13.71 6.72
C LYS A 50 -22.60 -12.46 5.84
N CYS A 51 -23.76 -11.81 5.73
CA CYS A 51 -23.92 -10.61 4.90
C CYS A 51 -22.90 -9.50 5.22
N LYS A 52 -22.43 -9.38 6.47
CA LYS A 52 -21.43 -8.38 6.86
C LYS A 52 -20.02 -8.68 6.35
N ALA A 53 -19.73 -9.92 5.98
CA ALA A 53 -18.48 -10.29 5.30
C ALA A 53 -18.54 -10.02 3.78
N PHE A 54 -19.69 -9.59 3.24
CA PHE A 54 -19.85 -9.25 1.83
C PHE A 54 -19.70 -7.74 1.60
N TYR A 55 -18.68 -7.36 0.84
CA TYR A 55 -18.34 -5.97 0.58
C TYR A 55 -18.86 -5.55 -0.79
N LEU A 56 -19.75 -4.55 -0.80
CA LEU A 56 -20.31 -3.94 -2.00
C LEU A 56 -19.48 -2.76 -2.52
N GLY A 57 -18.56 -2.27 -1.68
CA GLY A 57 -17.79 -1.06 -1.94
C GLY A 57 -16.70 -1.24 -3.00
N GLY A 58 -16.10 -0.12 -3.39
CA GLY A 58 -14.98 -0.11 -4.34
C GLY A 58 -13.65 -0.48 -3.70
N ASN A 59 -12.57 -0.36 -4.47
CA ASN A 59 -11.23 -0.73 -4.03
C ASN A 59 -10.79 0.02 -2.77
N SER A 60 -11.18 1.30 -2.62
CA SER A 60 -10.81 2.10 -1.45
C SER A 60 -11.36 1.53 -0.14
N SER A 61 -12.65 1.17 -0.09
CA SER A 61 -13.23 0.53 1.08
C SER A 61 -12.66 -0.86 1.35
N CYS A 62 -12.30 -1.59 0.28
CA CYS A 62 -11.64 -2.89 0.44
C CYS A 62 -10.24 -2.74 1.04
N HIS A 63 -9.44 -1.76 0.59
CA HIS A 63 -8.14 -1.47 1.19
C HIS A 63 -8.27 -1.02 2.65
N GLN A 64 -9.25 -0.18 2.98
CA GLN A 64 -9.49 0.20 4.37
C GLN A 64 -9.79 -1.01 5.25
N HIS A 65 -10.55 -1.99 4.74
CA HIS A 65 -10.78 -3.24 5.46
C HIS A 65 -9.50 -4.08 5.59
N ILE A 66 -8.70 -4.15 4.53
CA ILE A 66 -7.40 -4.83 4.56
C ILE A 66 -6.47 -4.21 5.60
N CYS A 67 -6.48 -2.88 5.79
CA CYS A 67 -5.69 -2.25 6.85
C CYS A 67 -6.04 -2.79 8.25
N VAL A 68 -7.31 -3.16 8.49
CA VAL A 68 -7.73 -3.77 9.77
C VAL A 68 -7.21 -5.21 9.91
N GLN A 69 -6.97 -5.89 8.79
CA GLN A 69 -6.46 -7.26 8.72
C GLN A 69 -5.02 -7.30 8.18
N TYR A 70 -4.23 -6.27 8.51
CA TYR A 70 -2.96 -6.02 7.85
C TYR A 70 -1.97 -7.17 8.03
N ASP A 71 -1.91 -7.79 9.21
CA ASP A 71 -0.95 -8.86 9.50
C ASP A 71 -1.12 -10.05 8.54
N LEU A 72 -2.37 -10.52 8.38
CA LEU A 72 -2.71 -11.59 7.44
C LEU A 72 -2.48 -11.18 5.99
N TYR A 73 -2.76 -9.93 5.66
CA TYR A 73 -2.51 -9.38 4.32
C TYR A 73 -1.01 -9.38 4.00
N GLN A 74 -0.17 -8.96 4.94
CA GLN A 74 1.28 -8.93 4.79
C GLN A 74 1.83 -10.34 4.57
N GLU A 75 1.46 -11.31 5.41
CA GLU A 75 1.88 -12.71 5.28
C GLU A 75 1.51 -13.29 3.90
N ARG A 76 0.27 -13.10 3.46
CA ARG A 76 -0.22 -13.57 2.16
C ARG A 76 0.49 -12.86 1.01
N SER A 77 0.75 -11.55 1.14
CA SER A 77 1.45 -10.76 0.12
C SER A 77 2.90 -11.23 -0.05
N VAL A 78 3.62 -11.50 1.04
CA VAL A 78 4.97 -12.07 1.01
C VAL A 78 4.96 -13.45 0.35
N LYS A 79 4.03 -14.33 0.75
CA LYS A 79 3.90 -15.67 0.19
C LYS A 79 3.62 -15.67 -1.32
N GLN A 80 2.83 -14.72 -1.79
CA GLN A 80 2.45 -14.59 -3.20
C GLN A 80 3.39 -13.68 -4.00
N GLN A 81 4.44 -13.13 -3.36
CA GLN A 81 5.37 -12.17 -3.95
C GLN A 81 4.65 -10.97 -4.60
N ILE A 82 3.55 -10.53 -3.99
CA ILE A 82 2.79 -9.36 -4.44
C ILE A 82 3.37 -8.13 -3.76
N VAL A 83 3.63 -7.09 -4.54
CA VAL A 83 4.02 -5.79 -3.99
C VAL A 83 2.85 -5.21 -3.23
N GLU A 84 3.05 -4.99 -1.92
CA GLU A 84 2.06 -4.38 -1.05
C GLU A 84 1.59 -3.04 -1.59
N ASN A 85 0.28 -2.80 -1.45
CA ASN A 85 -0.31 -1.54 -1.86
C ASN A 85 -0.19 -0.52 -0.72
N ASN A 86 0.40 0.65 -1.01
CA ASN A 86 0.55 1.72 -0.02
C ASN A 86 -0.77 2.13 0.65
N HIS A 87 -1.92 1.97 -0.02
CA HIS A 87 -3.23 2.30 0.58
C HIS A 87 -3.75 1.26 1.57
N ALA A 88 -3.16 0.05 1.58
CA ALA A 88 -3.51 -1.04 2.47
C ALA A 88 -2.56 -1.16 3.69
N VAL A 89 -1.49 -0.36 3.73
CA VAL A 89 -0.53 -0.33 4.85
C VAL A 89 -1.03 0.66 5.92
N PRO A 90 -1.14 0.25 7.19
CA PRO A 90 -1.42 1.15 8.32
C PRO A 90 -0.45 2.33 8.38
N LEU A 91 -0.93 3.49 8.85
CA LEU A 91 -0.14 4.72 8.87
C LEU A 91 1.14 4.58 9.70
N ASP A 92 1.07 3.96 10.87
CA ASP A 92 2.20 3.78 11.78
C ASP A 92 3.37 3.05 11.07
N ILE A 93 3.05 1.97 10.34
CA ILE A 93 4.03 1.20 9.58
C ILE A 93 4.59 2.00 8.40
N GLN A 94 3.76 2.87 7.79
CA GLN A 94 4.25 3.76 6.73
C GLN A 94 5.26 4.78 7.28
N GLU A 95 4.97 5.36 8.43
CA GLU A 95 5.83 6.35 9.09
C GLU A 95 7.18 5.73 9.47
N GLU A 96 7.18 4.53 10.05
CA GLU A 96 8.40 3.78 10.35
C GLU A 96 9.24 3.52 9.09
N ARG A 97 8.61 3.04 8.01
CA ARG A 97 9.28 2.81 6.72
C ARG A 97 9.87 4.10 6.14
N GLN A 98 9.21 5.25 6.35
CA GLN A 98 9.70 6.54 5.90
C GLN A 98 10.87 7.05 6.76
N ALA A 99 10.79 6.90 8.09
CA ALA A 99 11.86 7.29 9.01
C ALA A 99 13.16 6.50 8.75
N VAL A 100 13.07 5.21 8.47
CA VAL A 100 14.23 4.38 8.09
C VAL A 100 14.83 4.86 6.76
N LYS A 101 14.00 5.18 5.77
CA LYS A 101 14.47 5.74 4.48
C LYS A 101 15.15 7.10 4.64
N GLN A 102 14.73 7.92 5.60
CA GLN A 102 15.36 9.22 5.89
C GLN A 102 16.71 9.05 6.59
N LYS A 103 16.85 8.09 7.50
CA LYS A 103 18.13 7.79 8.18
C LYS A 103 19.18 7.18 7.24
N GLY A 104 18.77 6.51 6.16
CA GLY A 104 19.67 5.98 5.12
C GLY A 104 20.09 6.98 4.05
N LYS A 105 19.48 8.18 4.01
CA LYS A 105 19.94 9.29 3.17
C LYS A 105 20.95 10.09 3.99
N GLY A 106 22.24 9.76 3.84
CA GLY A 106 23.32 10.66 4.24
C GLY A 106 23.08 12.06 3.64
N PRO A 107 23.63 13.13 4.25
CA PRO A 107 23.33 14.50 3.86
C PRO A 107 23.49 14.65 2.34
N GLN A 108 22.40 15.08 1.70
CA GLN A 108 22.42 15.52 0.33
C GLN A 108 23.51 16.60 0.26
N GLN A 109 24.60 16.36 -0.46
CA GLN A 109 25.59 17.39 -0.76
C GLN A 109 24.86 18.49 -1.52
N THR A 110 24.37 19.50 -0.80
CA THR A 110 24.06 20.80 -1.37
C THR A 110 25.37 21.33 -1.94
N SER A 111 25.36 21.51 -3.26
CA SER A 111 26.36 22.23 -4.04
C SER A 111 27.10 23.29 -3.23
N LEU A 112 28.43 23.20 -3.28
CA LEU A 112 29.39 24.09 -2.66
C LEU A 112 29.41 25.44 -3.40
N GLU A 113 28.33 26.21 -3.32
CA GLU A 113 28.30 27.61 -3.71
C GLU A 113 28.59 28.46 -2.47
N GLY A 114 29.83 28.98 -2.38
CA GLY A 114 30.14 30.11 -1.53
C GLY A 114 30.99 29.82 -0.30
N LEU A 115 32.27 29.54 -0.49
CA LEU A 115 33.31 30.05 0.41
C LEU A 115 34.51 30.51 -0.42
N PHE A 116 34.61 31.83 -0.55
CA PHE A 116 35.73 32.58 -1.09
C PHE A 116 37.05 32.12 -0.46
N PHE A 117 37.92 31.52 -1.26
CA PHE A 117 39.36 31.67 -1.05
C PHE A 117 39.89 32.60 -2.14
N SER A 118 40.20 33.84 -1.73
CA SER A 118 40.99 34.74 -2.55
C SER A 118 42.38 34.12 -2.73
N VAL A 119 42.78 33.87 -3.98
CA VAL A 119 44.19 33.58 -4.28
C VAL A 119 44.70 34.70 -5.19
N PRO A 120 45.71 35.48 -4.78
CA PRO A 120 46.28 36.51 -5.62
C PRO A 120 47.22 35.94 -6.70
N ALA A 121 47.15 36.60 -7.86
CA ALA A 121 48.22 36.84 -8.84
C ALA A 121 48.96 35.66 -9.50
N ARG A 122 48.56 35.43 -10.76
CA ARG A 122 49.37 35.74 -11.98
C ARG A 122 50.87 35.43 -11.91
N ILE A 123 51.28 34.31 -12.51
CA ILE A 123 52.60 34.21 -13.16
C ILE A 123 52.40 33.66 -14.58
N HIS A 124 52.76 34.50 -15.56
CA HIS A 124 52.98 34.11 -16.95
C HIS A 124 54.16 33.16 -17.03
N PHE A 125 54.04 32.04 -17.74
CA PHE A 125 55.18 31.47 -18.44
C PHE A 125 54.87 31.26 -19.91
N HIS A 126 55.79 31.78 -20.70
CA HIS A 126 55.82 31.88 -22.14
C HIS A 126 56.69 30.75 -22.67
N LYS A 127 56.24 30.07 -23.74
CA LYS A 127 57.04 29.49 -24.84
C LYS A 127 58.21 28.53 -24.49
N LYS A 128 58.19 27.32 -25.06
CA LYS A 128 58.95 27.00 -26.29
C LYS A 128 58.76 25.56 -26.74
N MET A 129 58.71 25.42 -28.06
CA MET A 129 58.79 24.18 -28.83
C MET A 129 60.18 23.56 -28.72
N CYS A 130 60.22 22.23 -28.73
CA CYS A 130 61.23 21.43 -29.42
C CYS A 130 60.48 20.39 -30.26
#